data_AF-A0A8T4DRS3-F1
#
_entry.id   AF-A0A8T4DRS3-F1
#
_cell.length_a   1.000
_cell.length_b   1.000
_cell.length_c   1.000
_cell.angle_alpha   90.00
_cell.angle_beta   90.00
_cell.angle_gamma   90.00
#
_symmetry.space_group_name_H-M   'P 1'
#
loop_
_entity.id
_entity.type
_entity.pdbx_description
1 polymer ?
#
loop_
_entity_poly.entity_id
_entity_poly.type
_entity_poly.pdbx_seq_one_letter_code
_entity_poly.pdbx_strand_id
1 'polypeptide(L)'
;MPKQAKKFNDDALLDLYDKGLTDKEMAVELGVSQSAINYRREKLGLPSNYSKDVISNDVITRMNDEGFTDKEIAEELGVSQSSVNYRRQRLGLPSNYRKDKISEYNMIELYNEGYSDKEMAEMLDVTPAAINYRRERLGLSSNSKAIDMEEFTTLFLAGYPLESIAHSMRISLSKAYDAREELLWKKRTSLVQSREDVI
;
A
#
# COMPACT_ATOMS: atom_id res chain seq x y z
N MET A 1 24.81 10.05 31.29
CA MET A 1 24.59 10.69 32.61
C MET A 1 23.21 10.28 33.11
N PRO A 2 23.05 9.80 34.36
CA PRO A 2 21.72 9.49 34.87
C PRO A 2 20.93 10.80 35.06
N LYS A 3 19.74 10.88 34.45
CA LYS A 3 18.84 12.04 34.55
C LYS A 3 18.39 12.15 36.02
N GLN A 4 18.81 13.21 36.70
CA GLN A 4 18.40 13.46 38.08
C GLN A 4 16.88 13.61 38.12
N ALA A 5 16.19 12.79 38.92
CA ALA A 5 14.74 12.81 39.00
C ALA A 5 14.27 14.15 39.58
N LYS A 6 13.55 14.93 38.78
CA LYS A 6 12.87 16.14 39.25
C LYS A 6 11.83 15.70 40.29
N LYS A 7 11.94 16.21 41.52
CA LYS A 7 10.94 15.94 42.56
C LYS A 7 9.71 16.82 42.30
N PHE A 8 8.53 16.21 42.35
CA PHE A 8 7.24 16.91 42.28
C PHE A 8 6.48 16.68 43.60
N ASN A 9 5.61 17.62 43.98
CA ASN A 9 4.78 17.52 45.19
C ASN A 9 3.47 16.78 44.88
N ASP A 10 2.90 16.13 45.89
CA ASP A 10 1.62 15.42 45.79
C ASP A 10 0.48 16.37 45.44
N ASP A 11 0.47 17.58 46.00
CA ASP A 11 -0.56 18.59 45.71
C ASP A 11 -0.60 18.95 44.21
N ALA A 12 0.58 19.05 43.58
CA ALA A 12 0.67 19.34 42.15
C ALA A 12 0.20 18.17 41.28
N LEU A 13 0.37 16.92 41.74
CA LEU A 13 -0.20 15.76 41.08
C LEU A 13 -1.71 15.73 41.25
N LEU A 14 -2.22 15.98 42.46
CA LEU A 14 -3.65 15.99 42.77
C LEU A 14 -4.40 17.05 41.96
N ASP A 15 -3.85 18.26 41.84
CA ASP A 15 -4.43 19.34 41.02
C ASP A 15 -4.58 18.95 39.55
N LEU A 16 -3.62 18.20 38.99
CA LEU A 16 -3.69 17.74 37.60
C LEU A 16 -4.59 16.51 37.46
N TYR A 17 -4.58 15.63 38.47
CA TYR A 17 -5.43 14.45 38.53
C TYR A 17 -6.91 14.83 38.59
N ASP A 18 -7.27 15.80 39.42
CA ASP A 18 -8.65 16.28 39.58
C ASP A 18 -9.17 16.99 38.32
N LYS A 19 -8.27 17.48 37.47
CA LYS A 19 -8.58 17.97 36.11
C LYS A 19 -8.80 16.85 35.09
N GLY A 20 -8.71 15.58 35.50
CA GLY A 20 -8.95 14.42 34.64
C GLY A 20 -7.77 14.02 33.75
N LEU A 21 -6.57 14.58 33.96
CA LEU A 21 -5.41 14.25 33.12
C LEU A 21 -4.96 12.81 33.34
N THR A 22 -4.47 12.19 32.27
CA THR A 22 -3.85 10.87 32.29
C THR A 22 -2.44 10.92 32.88
N ASP A 23 -1.92 9.77 33.34
CA ASP A 23 -0.55 9.63 33.85
C ASP A 23 0.52 10.16 32.88
N LYS A 24 0.24 10.10 31.56
CA LYS A 24 1.15 10.61 30.53
C LYS A 24 1.14 12.14 30.47
N GLU A 25 -0.03 12.75 30.52
CA GLU A 25 -0.17 14.22 30.48
C GLU A 25 0.40 14.86 31.74
N MET A 26 0.09 14.28 32.91
CA MET A 26 0.68 14.71 34.19
C MET A 26 2.21 14.62 34.18
N ALA A 27 2.78 13.59 33.55
CA ALA A 27 4.23 13.43 33.46
C ALA A 27 4.89 14.51 32.60
N VAL A 28 4.24 14.90 31.49
CA VAL A 28 4.69 16.00 30.64
C VAL A 28 4.65 17.31 31.41
N GLU A 29 3.53 17.61 32.08
CA GLU A 29 3.31 18.87 32.81
C GLU A 29 4.29 19.03 33.98
N LEU A 30 4.50 17.97 34.75
CA LEU A 30 5.41 17.98 35.91
C LEU A 30 6.88 17.76 35.53
N GLY A 31 7.17 17.46 34.27
CA GLY A 31 8.53 17.22 33.76
C GLY A 31 9.18 15.97 34.38
N VAL A 32 8.42 14.91 34.58
CA VAL A 32 8.86 13.64 35.18
C VAL A 32 8.50 12.44 34.29
N SER A 33 8.88 11.22 34.71
CA SER A 33 8.50 10.02 33.96
C SER A 33 7.07 9.60 34.25
N GLN A 34 6.39 9.02 33.26
CA GLN A 34 5.05 8.44 33.42
C GLN A 34 5.02 7.40 34.55
N SER A 35 6.06 6.58 34.68
CA SER A 35 6.18 5.59 35.74
C SER A 35 6.25 6.21 37.14
N ALA A 36 6.84 7.41 37.30
CA ALA A 36 6.88 8.10 38.59
C ALA A 36 5.51 8.62 39.00
N ILE A 37 4.74 9.18 38.05
CA ILE A 37 3.34 9.58 38.27
C ILE A 37 2.49 8.36 38.62
N ASN A 38 2.60 7.28 37.84
CA ASN A 38 1.85 6.05 38.04
C ASN A 38 2.10 5.47 39.44
N TYR A 39 3.38 5.33 39.83
CA TYR A 39 3.75 4.87 41.17
C TYR A 39 3.18 5.78 42.27
N ARG A 40 3.25 7.10 42.10
CA ARG A 40 2.78 8.04 43.12
C ARG A 40 1.25 8.05 43.23
N ARG A 41 0.54 8.05 42.11
CA ARG A 41 -0.93 7.91 42.00
C ARG A 41 -1.41 6.65 42.74
N GLU A 42 -0.76 5.51 42.51
CA GLU A 42 -1.09 4.25 43.19
C GLU A 42 -0.83 4.31 44.70
N LYS A 43 0.27 4.96 45.13
CA LYS A 43 0.54 5.17 46.56
C LYS A 43 -0.48 6.08 47.24
N LEU A 44 -1.12 6.97 46.48
CA LEU A 44 -2.22 7.82 46.95
C LEU A 44 -3.59 7.13 46.85
N GLY A 45 -3.65 5.89 46.34
CA GLY A 45 -4.90 5.12 46.21
C GLY A 45 -5.85 5.62 45.11
N LEU A 46 -5.35 6.46 44.20
CA LEU A 46 -6.15 7.04 43.13
C LEU A 46 -6.27 6.04 41.97
N PRO A 47 -7.46 5.81 41.40
CA PRO A 47 -7.62 5.02 40.17
C PRO A 47 -6.94 5.70 38.98
N SER A 48 -6.77 5.00 37.85
CA SER A 48 -6.23 5.65 36.66
C SER A 48 -7.31 6.47 35.96
N ASN A 49 -6.99 7.72 35.61
CA ASN A 49 -7.81 8.53 34.70
C ASN A 49 -7.72 8.03 33.24
N TYR A 50 -6.92 7.01 32.97
CA TYR A 50 -6.88 6.38 31.66
C TYR A 50 -8.18 5.59 31.40
N SER A 51 -9.07 6.20 30.63
CA SER A 51 -10.18 5.49 30.00
C SER A 51 -9.66 4.70 28.79
N LYS A 52 -9.84 3.37 28.80
CA LYS A 52 -9.68 2.54 27.61
C LYS A 52 -10.75 2.79 26.55
N ASP A 53 -11.85 3.44 26.93
CA ASP A 53 -13.11 3.51 26.18
C ASP A 53 -13.26 4.79 25.36
N VAL A 54 -12.22 5.12 24.60
CA VAL A 54 -12.32 6.14 23.53
C VAL A 54 -13.18 5.65 22.37
N ILE A 55 -13.35 4.32 22.24
CA ILE A 55 -14.06 3.73 21.10
C ILE A 55 -15.29 2.97 21.61
N SER A 56 -16.48 3.49 21.33
CA SER A 56 -17.73 2.78 21.67
C SER A 56 -17.87 1.51 20.81
N ASN A 57 -18.16 0.38 21.46
CA ASN A 57 -18.42 -0.88 20.77
C ASN A 57 -19.67 -0.80 19.88
N ASP A 58 -20.68 -0.03 20.31
CA ASP A 58 -21.90 0.18 19.53
C ASP A 58 -21.60 0.94 18.24
N VAL A 59 -20.68 1.92 18.31
CA VAL A 59 -20.26 2.68 17.13
C VAL A 59 -19.45 1.81 16.17
N ILE A 60 -18.52 0.99 16.67
CA ILE A 60 -17.81 0.02 15.81
C ILE A 60 -18.81 -0.95 15.16
N THR A 61 -19.75 -1.49 15.92
CA THR A 61 -20.72 -2.48 15.42
C THR A 61 -21.57 -1.86 14.31
N ARG A 62 -22.17 -0.69 14.58
CA ARG A 62 -22.98 0.04 13.60
C ARG A 62 -22.20 0.36 12.32
N MET A 63 -21.00 0.94 12.43
CA MET A 63 -20.21 1.28 11.25
C MET A 63 -19.72 0.05 10.49
N ASN A 64 -19.43 -1.06 11.20
CA ASN A 64 -19.09 -2.33 10.55
C ASN A 64 -20.30 -2.90 9.79
N ASP A 65 -21.50 -2.87 10.36
CA ASP A 65 -22.73 -3.29 9.68
C ASP A 65 -23.07 -2.40 8.48
N GLU A 66 -22.76 -1.10 8.55
CA GLU A 66 -22.87 -0.14 7.44
C GLU A 66 -21.80 -0.37 6.34
N GLY A 67 -20.86 -1.30 6.53
CA GLY A 67 -19.87 -1.71 5.53
C GLY A 67 -18.53 -0.96 5.58
N PHE A 68 -18.31 -0.09 6.57
CA PHE A 68 -17.05 0.64 6.70
C PHE A 68 -15.88 -0.30 7.05
N THR A 69 -14.70 0.00 6.51
CA THR A 69 -13.45 -0.69 6.82
C THR A 69 -12.86 -0.20 8.13
N ASP A 70 -11.99 -1.02 8.76
CA ASP A 70 -11.28 -0.63 10.01
C ASP A 70 -10.51 0.69 9.87
N LYS A 71 -10.09 1.04 8.65
CA LYS A 71 -9.40 2.30 8.35
C LYS A 71 -10.36 3.49 8.38
N GLU A 72 -11.50 3.39 7.70
CA GLU A 72 -12.48 4.48 7.66
C GLU A 72 -13.10 4.72 9.04
N ILE A 73 -13.40 3.65 9.79
CA ILE A 73 -13.85 3.77 11.18
C ILE A 73 -12.79 4.46 12.04
N ALA A 74 -11.51 4.15 11.84
CA ALA A 74 -10.43 4.78 12.59
C ALA A 74 -10.25 6.27 12.27
N GLU A 75 -10.39 6.64 11.01
CA GLU A 75 -10.35 8.04 10.55
C GLU A 75 -11.54 8.83 11.13
N GLU A 76 -12.76 8.29 11.08
CA GLU A 76 -13.96 8.91 11.63
C GLU A 76 -13.87 9.11 13.15
N LEU A 77 -13.31 8.13 13.87
CA LEU A 77 -13.20 8.17 15.32
C LEU A 77 -11.91 8.85 15.83
N GLY A 78 -11.02 9.27 14.94
CA GLY A 78 -9.74 9.88 15.33
C GLY A 78 -8.81 8.93 16.10
N VAL A 79 -8.85 7.63 15.82
CA VAL A 79 -8.06 6.59 16.51
C VAL A 79 -7.16 5.82 15.54
N SER A 80 -6.33 4.92 16.06
CA SER A 80 -5.53 4.05 15.18
C SER A 80 -6.36 2.90 14.59
N GLN A 81 -6.09 2.57 13.32
CA GLN A 81 -6.68 1.40 12.65
C GLN A 81 -6.51 0.11 13.46
N SER A 82 -5.34 -0.09 14.08
CA SER A 82 -5.07 -1.26 14.93
C SER A 82 -6.00 -1.35 16.14
N SER A 83 -6.42 -0.22 16.71
CA SER A 83 -7.35 -0.19 17.84
C SER A 83 -8.75 -0.64 17.43
N VAL A 84 -9.21 -0.18 16.26
CA VAL A 84 -10.49 -0.62 15.67
C VAL A 84 -10.43 -2.10 15.33
N ASN A 85 -9.37 -2.55 14.66
CA ASN A 85 -9.19 -3.95 14.28
C ASN A 85 -9.21 -4.88 15.51
N TYR A 86 -8.51 -4.51 16.57
CA TYR A 86 -8.52 -5.26 17.83
C TYR A 86 -9.92 -5.35 18.44
N ARG A 87 -10.66 -4.23 18.51
CA ARG A 87 -12.02 -4.21 19.07
C ARG A 87 -13.01 -4.99 18.20
N ARG A 88 -12.97 -4.81 16.87
CA ARG A 88 -13.78 -5.56 15.90
C ARG A 88 -13.61 -7.07 16.09
N GLN A 89 -12.36 -7.54 16.20
CA GLN A 89 -12.07 -8.96 16.43
C GLN A 89 -12.64 -9.47 17.77
N ARG A 90 -12.56 -8.67 18.84
CA ARG A 90 -13.13 -9.03 20.14
C ARG A 90 -14.67 -9.06 20.15
N LEU A 91 -15.30 -8.28 19.28
CA LEU A 91 -16.74 -8.28 19.06
C LEU A 91 -17.19 -9.40 18.10
N GLY A 92 -16.26 -10.17 17.51
CA GLY A 92 -16.59 -11.24 16.57
C GLY A 92 -17.10 -10.75 15.21
N LEU A 93 -16.88 -9.47 14.90
CA LEU A 93 -17.40 -8.83 13.68
C LEU A 93 -16.52 -9.16 12.45
N PRO A 94 -17.10 -9.39 11.27
CA PRO A 94 -16.34 -9.67 10.05
C PRO A 94 -15.54 -8.45 9.57
N SER A 95 -14.44 -8.69 8.86
CA SER A 95 -13.68 -7.60 8.24
C SER A 95 -14.34 -7.19 6.92
N ASN A 96 -14.63 -5.91 6.78
CA ASN A 96 -15.09 -5.32 5.51
C ASN A 96 -13.94 -4.99 4.56
N TYR A 97 -12.69 -5.34 4.92
CA TYR A 97 -11.56 -5.09 4.05
C TYR A 97 -11.67 -5.95 2.78
N ARG A 98 -11.88 -5.30 1.64
CA ARG A 98 -11.81 -5.93 0.33
C ARG A 98 -10.35 -6.00 -0.10
N LYS A 99 -9.81 -7.21 -0.12
CA LYS A 99 -8.43 -7.51 -0.53
C LYS A 99 -8.16 -7.17 -2.00
N ASP A 100 -9.20 -7.22 -2.83
CA ASP A 100 -9.10 -7.05 -4.27
C ASP A 100 -9.95 -5.88 -4.75
N LYS A 101 -9.36 -4.69 -4.79
CA LYS A 101 -9.91 -3.56 -5.57
C LYS A 101 -9.76 -3.77 -7.08
N ILE A 102 -8.81 -4.61 -7.49
CA ILE A 102 -8.49 -4.85 -8.90
C ILE A 102 -9.00 -6.25 -9.24
N SER A 103 -9.90 -6.31 -10.21
CA SER A 103 -10.20 -7.56 -10.94
C SER A 103 -8.93 -8.02 -11.64
N GLU A 104 -8.43 -9.22 -11.33
CA GLU A 104 -7.25 -9.79 -12.00
C GLU A 104 -7.48 -9.91 -13.51
N TYR A 105 -8.73 -10.20 -13.92
CA TYR A 105 -9.14 -10.24 -15.32
C TYR A 105 -8.90 -8.90 -16.03
N ASN A 106 -9.39 -7.79 -15.46
CA ASN A 106 -9.26 -6.47 -16.09
C ASN A 106 -7.79 -6.03 -16.17
N MET A 107 -6.96 -6.39 -15.19
CA MET A 107 -5.53 -6.07 -15.21
C MET A 107 -4.76 -6.86 -16.27
N ILE A 108 -5.06 -8.16 -16.42
CA ILE A 108 -4.42 -9.01 -17.43
C ILE A 108 -4.81 -8.56 -18.84
N GLU A 109 -6.06 -8.15 -19.06
CA GLU A 109 -6.54 -7.62 -20.33
C GLU A 109 -5.73 -6.38 -20.74
N LEU A 110 -5.65 -5.37 -19.88
CA LEU A 110 -4.83 -4.17 -20.14
C LEU A 110 -3.34 -4.48 -20.31
N TYR A 111 -2.82 -5.45 -19.55
CA TYR A 111 -1.43 -5.88 -19.71
C TYR A 111 -1.16 -6.46 -21.11
N ASN A 112 -2.07 -7.30 -21.62
CA ASN A 112 -1.96 -7.93 -22.93
C ASN A 112 -2.14 -6.93 -24.07
N GLU A 113 -2.87 -5.83 -23.84
CA GLU A 113 -2.96 -4.69 -24.77
C GLU A 113 -1.70 -3.80 -24.78
N GLY A 114 -0.72 -4.08 -23.91
CA GLY A 114 0.58 -3.42 -23.92
C GLY A 114 0.72 -2.23 -22.97
N TYR A 115 -0.30 -1.92 -22.17
CA TYR A 115 -0.26 -0.82 -21.21
C TYR A 115 0.81 -1.02 -20.13
N SER A 116 1.47 0.07 -19.73
CA SER A 116 2.44 0.09 -18.63
C SER A 116 1.77 0.00 -17.26
N ASP A 117 2.55 -0.34 -16.23
CA ASP A 117 2.08 -0.37 -14.83
C ASP A 117 1.44 0.96 -14.39
N LYS A 118 1.89 2.08 -14.96
CA LYS A 118 1.34 3.42 -14.68
C LYS A 118 -0.02 3.62 -15.35
N GLU A 119 -0.13 3.30 -16.64
CA GLU A 119 -1.39 3.45 -17.39
C GLU A 119 -2.47 2.52 -16.86
N MET A 120 -2.12 1.25 -16.56
CA MET A 120 -3.02 0.31 -15.91
C MET A 120 -3.51 0.82 -14.54
N ALA A 121 -2.63 1.44 -13.76
CA ALA A 121 -2.98 1.98 -12.45
C ALA A 121 -3.97 3.14 -12.54
N GLU A 122 -3.79 4.04 -13.52
CA GLU A 122 -4.71 5.14 -13.80
C GLU A 122 -6.09 4.62 -14.25
N MET A 123 -6.13 3.62 -15.13
CA MET A 123 -7.39 3.04 -15.63
C MET A 123 -8.16 2.24 -14.58
N LEU A 124 -7.45 1.60 -13.64
CA LEU A 124 -8.04 0.73 -12.61
C LEU A 124 -8.23 1.45 -11.26
N ASP A 125 -7.97 2.76 -11.19
CA ASP A 125 -8.03 3.59 -9.98
C ASP A 125 -7.26 2.99 -8.79
N VAL A 126 -6.01 2.63 -9.04
CA VAL A 126 -5.09 2.04 -8.05
C VAL A 126 -3.70 2.65 -8.14
N THR A 127 -2.81 2.26 -7.23
CA THR A 127 -1.43 2.72 -7.28
C THR A 127 -0.60 1.88 -8.28
N PRO A 128 0.40 2.48 -8.96
CA PRO A 128 1.34 1.72 -9.80
C PRO A 128 2.06 0.60 -9.04
N ALA A 129 2.32 0.81 -7.75
CA ALA A 129 2.90 -0.22 -6.87
C ALA A 129 2.00 -1.45 -6.71
N ALA A 130 0.68 -1.27 -6.66
CA ALA A 130 -0.26 -2.39 -6.59
C ALA A 130 -0.26 -3.23 -7.89
N ILE A 131 -0.14 -2.58 -9.04
CA ILE A 131 -0.03 -3.24 -10.34
C ILE A 131 1.30 -3.98 -10.47
N ASN A 132 2.42 -3.32 -10.15
CA ASN A 132 3.75 -3.93 -10.14
C ASN A 132 3.79 -5.20 -9.27
N TYR A 133 3.30 -5.10 -8.03
CA TYR A 133 3.23 -6.24 -7.12
C TYR A 133 2.43 -7.42 -7.69
N ARG A 134 1.26 -7.14 -8.29
CA ARG A 134 0.43 -8.17 -8.92
C ARG A 134 1.09 -8.80 -10.15
N ARG A 135 1.66 -7.96 -11.03
CA ARG A 135 2.38 -8.37 -12.23
C ARG A 135 3.53 -9.32 -11.90
N GLU A 136 4.34 -8.98 -10.89
CA GLU A 136 5.46 -9.82 -10.45
C GLU A 136 5.01 -11.16 -9.86
N ARG A 137 3.90 -11.17 -9.10
CA ARG A 137 3.31 -12.42 -8.60
C ARG A 137 2.79 -13.34 -9.69
N LEU A 138 2.39 -12.78 -10.83
CA LEU A 138 1.97 -13.53 -12.03
C LEU A 138 3.16 -13.91 -12.92
N GLY A 139 4.40 -13.53 -12.56
CA GLY A 139 5.60 -13.81 -13.36
C GLY A 139 5.70 -13.01 -14.67
N LEU A 140 4.97 -11.89 -14.76
CA LEU A 140 4.90 -11.07 -15.97
C LEU A 140 5.99 -9.99 -15.98
N SER A 141 6.61 -9.78 -17.15
CA SER A 141 7.62 -8.73 -17.34
C SER A 141 6.96 -7.35 -17.56
N SER A 142 7.63 -6.25 -17.19
CA SER A 142 7.08 -4.91 -17.40
C SER A 142 6.95 -4.56 -18.88
N ASN A 143 5.82 -3.94 -19.26
CA ASN A 143 5.62 -3.33 -20.58
C ASN A 143 6.44 -2.05 -20.79
N SER A 144 7.01 -1.45 -19.72
CA SER A 144 7.84 -0.25 -19.84
C SER A 144 9.29 -0.52 -20.24
N LYS A 145 9.71 -1.79 -20.31
CA LYS A 145 11.10 -2.15 -20.61
C LYS A 145 11.42 -1.87 -22.08
N ALA A 146 12.51 -1.16 -22.33
CA ALA A 146 13.05 -0.95 -23.66
C ALA A 146 13.53 -2.28 -24.27
N ILE A 147 13.37 -2.42 -25.59
CA ILE A 147 13.78 -3.59 -26.36
C ILE A 147 15.10 -3.27 -27.05
N ASP A 148 16.06 -4.18 -26.97
CA ASP A 148 17.20 -4.20 -27.88
C ASP A 148 16.75 -4.78 -29.23
N MET A 149 16.57 -3.91 -30.23
CA MET A 149 16.07 -4.32 -31.54
C MET A 149 17.08 -5.14 -32.34
N GLU A 150 18.38 -5.04 -32.06
CA GLU A 150 19.40 -5.82 -32.76
C GLU A 150 19.36 -7.27 -32.28
N GLU A 151 19.33 -7.48 -30.96
CA GLU A 151 19.17 -8.80 -30.35
C GLU A 151 17.83 -9.43 -30.76
N PHE A 152 16.73 -8.67 -30.69
CA PHE A 152 15.40 -9.13 -31.10
C PHE A 152 15.40 -9.60 -32.57
N THR A 153 15.95 -8.78 -33.47
CA THR A 153 16.00 -9.10 -34.90
C THR A 153 16.81 -10.37 -35.14
N THR A 154 17.94 -10.53 -34.45
CA THR A 154 18.79 -11.73 -34.56
C THR A 154 18.02 -12.99 -34.18
N LEU A 155 17.34 -12.98 -33.04
CA LEU A 155 16.56 -14.13 -32.57
C LEU A 155 15.34 -14.40 -33.47
N PHE A 156 14.65 -13.35 -33.90
CA PHE A 156 13.48 -13.48 -34.77
C PHE A 156 13.84 -14.08 -36.14
N LEU A 157 14.93 -13.62 -36.76
CA LEU A 157 15.40 -14.14 -38.05
C LEU A 157 15.98 -15.56 -37.94
N ALA A 158 16.50 -15.94 -36.77
CA ALA A 158 16.88 -17.31 -36.47
C ALA A 158 15.67 -18.26 -36.31
N GLY A 159 14.45 -17.73 -36.31
CA GLY A 159 13.21 -18.51 -36.28
C GLY A 159 12.71 -18.88 -34.88
N TYR A 160 13.22 -18.24 -33.83
CA TYR A 160 12.70 -18.47 -32.48
C TYR A 160 11.27 -17.93 -32.32
N PRO A 161 10.37 -18.65 -31.63
CA PRO A 161 9.02 -18.15 -31.32
C PRO A 161 9.07 -16.88 -30.46
N LEU A 162 8.09 -15.98 -30.63
CA LEU A 162 8.05 -14.71 -29.89
C LEU A 162 7.98 -14.91 -28.37
N GLU A 163 7.35 -15.99 -27.90
CA GLU A 163 7.29 -16.36 -26.50
C GLU A 163 8.68 -16.68 -25.94
N SER A 164 9.48 -17.41 -26.72
CA SER A 164 10.86 -17.75 -26.36
C SER A 164 11.75 -16.50 -26.36
N ILE A 165 11.58 -15.61 -27.33
CA ILE A 165 12.30 -14.34 -27.43
C ILE A 165 11.93 -13.42 -26.25
N ALA A 166 10.65 -13.28 -25.95
CA ALA A 166 10.17 -12.46 -24.83
C ALA A 166 10.73 -12.97 -23.50
N HIS A 167 10.71 -14.28 -23.29
CA HIS A 167 11.28 -14.92 -22.11
C HIS A 167 12.79 -14.70 -22.01
N SER A 168 13.56 -14.95 -23.08
CA SER A 168 15.03 -14.80 -23.07
C SER A 168 15.46 -13.37 -22.83
N MET A 169 14.80 -12.41 -23.48
CA MET A 169 15.09 -10.98 -23.37
C MET A 169 14.48 -10.36 -22.11
N ARG A 170 13.69 -11.11 -21.34
CA ARG A 170 12.94 -10.66 -20.15
C ARG A 170 12.12 -9.40 -20.46
N ILE A 171 11.41 -9.40 -21.59
CA ILE A 171 10.45 -8.38 -22.00
C ILE A 171 9.04 -8.98 -21.98
N SER A 172 8.00 -8.16 -22.06
CA SER A 172 6.65 -8.68 -22.19
C SER A 172 6.40 -9.28 -23.58
N LEU A 173 5.42 -10.19 -23.66
CA LEU A 173 5.03 -10.77 -24.93
C LEU A 173 4.45 -9.71 -25.88
N SER A 174 3.67 -8.76 -25.37
CA SER A 174 3.18 -7.61 -26.13
C SER A 174 4.33 -6.84 -26.77
N LYS A 175 5.44 -6.62 -26.05
CA LYS A 175 6.63 -5.96 -26.59
C LYS A 175 7.28 -6.74 -27.72
N ALA A 176 7.33 -8.07 -27.62
CA ALA A 176 7.82 -8.91 -28.71
C ALA A 176 6.93 -8.82 -29.97
N TYR A 177 5.61 -8.72 -29.80
CA TYR A 177 4.69 -8.47 -30.92
C TYR A 177 4.92 -7.09 -31.56
N ASP A 178 5.02 -6.03 -30.76
CA ASP A 178 5.30 -4.67 -31.27
C ASP A 178 6.60 -4.63 -32.08
N ALA A 179 7.68 -5.23 -31.54
CA ALA A 179 8.98 -5.29 -32.21
C ALA A 179 8.93 -6.05 -33.55
N ARG A 180 8.13 -7.13 -33.62
CA ARG A 180 7.89 -7.83 -34.88
C ARG A 180 7.22 -6.92 -35.90
N GLU A 181 6.15 -6.23 -35.53
CA GLU A 181 5.42 -5.35 -36.45
C GLU A 181 6.31 -4.19 -36.93
N GLU A 182 7.10 -3.60 -36.04
CA GLU A 182 8.08 -2.56 -36.40
C GLU A 182 9.10 -3.07 -37.44
N LEU A 183 9.65 -4.28 -37.22
CA LEU A 183 10.61 -4.90 -38.13
C LEU A 183 9.98 -5.20 -39.51
N LEU A 184 8.76 -5.72 -39.54
CA LEU A 184 8.05 -6.04 -40.78
C LEU A 184 7.67 -4.76 -41.55
N TRP A 185 7.24 -3.73 -40.85
CA TRP A 185 6.96 -2.41 -41.44
C TRP A 185 8.22 -1.83 -42.10
N LYS A 186 9.36 -1.81 -41.40
CA LYS A 186 10.64 -1.31 -41.92
C LYS A 186 11.07 -2.04 -43.20
N LYS A 187 10.94 -3.37 -43.24
CA LYS A 187 11.25 -4.18 -44.44
C LYS A 187 10.33 -3.85 -45.62
N ARG A 188 9.03 -3.68 -45.37
CA ARG A 188 8.05 -3.36 -46.41
C ARG A 188 8.36 -1.99 -47.03
N THR A 189 8.65 -1.00 -46.20
CA THR A 189 8.95 0.36 -46.66
C THR A 189 10.26 0.42 -47.44
N SER A 190 11.32 -0.26 -47.00
CA SER A 190 12.60 -0.30 -47.73
C SER A 190 12.47 -0.96 -49.11
N LEU A 191 11.63 -1.98 -49.24
CA LEU A 191 11.36 -2.65 -50.52
C LEU A 191 10.61 -1.75 -51.51
N VAL A 192 9.68 -0.91 -51.03
CA VAL A 192 8.96 0.05 -51.88
C VAL A 192 9.91 1.13 -52.40
N GLN A 193 10.76 1.69 -51.54
CA GLN A 193 11.76 2.70 -51.92
C GLN A 193 12.76 2.16 -52.95
N SER A 194 13.26 0.94 -52.76
CA SER A 194 14.18 0.31 -53.73
C SER A 194 13.57 0.00 -55.11
N ARG A 195 12.24 -0.01 -55.23
CA ARG A 195 11.53 -0.24 -56.50
C ARG A 195 11.25 1.07 -57.24
N GLU A 196 11.15 2.19 -56.53
CA GLU A 196 10.94 3.52 -57.12
C GLU A 196 12.26 4.11 -57.65
N ASP A 197 13.41 3.78 -57.04
CA ASP A 197 14.73 4.24 -57.48
C ASP A 197 15.28 3.53 -58.74
N VAL A 198 14.55 2.54 -59.28
CA VAL A 198 14.95 1.72 -60.46
C VAL A 198 14.11 2.06 -61.71
N ILE A 199 13.22 3.06 -61.63
CA ILE A 199 12.39 3.59 -62.74
C ILE A 199 12.91 4.97 -63.15
#